data_AF-J9EIU7-F1
#
_entry.id   AF-J9EIU7-F1
#
_cell.length_a   1.000
_cell.length_b   1.000
_cell.length_c   1.000
_cell.angle_alpha   90.00
_cell.angle_beta   90.00
_cell.angle_gamma   90.00
#
_symmetry.space_group_name_H-M   'P 1'
#
loop_
_entity.id
_entity.type
_entity.pdbx_description
1 polymer ?
#
loop_
_entity_poly.entity_id
_entity_poly.type
_entity_poly.pdbx_seq_one_letter_code
_entity_poly.pdbx_strand_id
1 'polypeptide(L)'
;MASENEVFQMVCDFMNGNNVAAEQKFDISLCWMCDSCQWVGDFCVNKRNLEEILEMGDAAPETNIKHTLFLEPKILALLKCASLEILDICSIVSSSAVNLSLERQEMLLQRNSHLEISSSILRSQFDWISILEEMFFHASNYQDLKVQIKIPSSSLMLTRFTVSFMAFCCLCYESVVLLCPDENSQLPSNQLICCSPRKDVDRCAQLLRYLSVIRARLLDVVQDGSRIYRFVPECQFRCEHFYSSILRYNSFMARRMFTKCKF
;
A
#
# COMPACT_ATOMS: atom_id res chain seq x y z
N MET A 1 -10.45 -15.47 28.38
CA MET A 1 -10.49 -14.00 28.25
C MET A 1 -9.44 -13.48 29.21
N ALA A 2 -8.47 -12.69 28.74
CA ALA A 2 -7.51 -12.05 29.63
C ALA A 2 -8.26 -11.06 30.54
N SER A 3 -7.84 -10.92 31.79
CA SER A 3 -8.41 -9.94 32.71
C SER A 3 -8.04 -8.52 32.28
N GLU A 4 -8.86 -7.51 32.58
CA GLU A 4 -8.62 -6.11 32.19
C GLU A 4 -7.24 -5.60 32.65
N ASN A 5 -6.77 -6.05 33.82
CA ASN A 5 -5.44 -5.72 34.36
C ASN A 5 -4.29 -6.33 33.53
N GLU A 6 -4.46 -7.52 32.96
CA GLU A 6 -3.44 -8.14 32.10
C GLU A 6 -3.37 -7.44 30.74
N VAL A 7 -4.50 -7.00 30.19
CA VAL A 7 -4.55 -6.20 28.95
C VAL A 7 -3.88 -4.85 29.16
N PHE A 8 -4.16 -4.18 30.28
CA PHE A 8 -3.53 -2.91 30.64
C PHE A 8 -2.01 -3.03 30.78
N GLN A 9 -1.52 -4.04 31.50
CA GLN A 9 -0.08 -4.27 31.66
C GLN A 9 0.61 -4.57 30.31
N MET A 10 -0.01 -5.39 29.44
CA MET A 10 0.51 -5.65 28.09
C MET A 10 0.58 -4.39 27.22
N VAL A 11 -0.39 -3.48 27.34
CA VAL A 11 -0.39 -2.18 26.63
C VAL A 11 0.74 -1.30 27.17
N CYS A 12 0.91 -1.20 28.48
CA CYS A 12 2.00 -0.45 29.10
C CYS A 12 3.39 -0.99 28.69
N ASP A 13 3.59 -2.31 28.71
CA ASP A 13 4.83 -2.96 28.28
C ASP A 13 5.12 -2.70 26.79
N PHE A 14 4.08 -2.69 25.95
CA PHE A 14 4.20 -2.37 24.52
C PHE A 14 4.56 -0.90 24.26
N MET A 15 4.00 0.04 25.04
CA MET A 15 4.34 1.46 24.94
C MET A 15 5.77 1.74 25.45
N ASN A 16 6.19 1.04 26.51
CA ASN A 16 7.50 1.24 27.15
C ASN A 16 8.67 0.55 26.43
N GLY A 17 8.39 -0.46 25.59
CA GLY A 17 9.40 -1.36 25.04
C GLY A 17 10.34 -0.81 23.96
N ASN A 18 10.16 0.41 23.44
CA ASN A 18 11.05 1.00 22.42
C ASN A 18 11.00 2.54 22.47
N ASN A 19 11.90 3.16 23.23
CA ASN A 19 12.20 4.60 23.16
C ASN A 19 12.92 4.95 21.84
N VAL A 20 12.25 4.74 20.71
CA VAL A 20 12.70 5.24 19.41
C VAL A 20 11.99 6.56 19.21
N ALA A 21 12.75 7.65 19.03
CA ALA A 21 12.22 8.98 18.72
C ALA A 21 11.07 8.84 17.69
N ALA A 22 9.96 9.54 17.92
CA ALA A 22 8.74 9.41 17.12
C ALA A 22 9.04 9.68 15.64
N GLU A 23 9.38 8.63 14.91
CA GLU A 23 9.64 8.72 13.50
C GLU A 23 8.28 8.88 12.82
N GLN A 24 8.01 10.09 12.36
CA GLN A 24 6.77 10.44 11.65
C GLN A 24 6.92 10.28 10.13
N LYS A 25 8.06 9.78 9.66
CA LYS A 25 8.40 9.64 8.25
C LYS A 25 8.94 8.23 8.01
N PHE A 26 8.24 7.46 7.16
CA PHE A 26 8.62 6.09 6.82
C PHE A 26 8.96 6.00 5.35
N ASP A 27 10.22 5.70 5.04
CA ASP A 27 10.67 5.44 3.68
C ASP A 27 10.32 4.00 3.28
N ILE A 28 9.51 3.84 2.24
CA ILE A 28 9.14 2.55 1.65
C ILE A 28 9.99 2.37 0.40
N SER A 29 10.74 1.27 0.32
CA SER A 29 11.61 1.03 -0.82
C SER A 29 11.81 -0.46 -1.08
N LEU A 30 12.06 -0.79 -2.35
CA LEU A 30 12.53 -2.11 -2.77
C LEU A 30 14.05 -2.15 -2.65
N CYS A 31 14.63 -3.32 -2.34
CA CYS A 31 16.08 -3.46 -2.28
C CYS A 31 16.75 -3.62 -3.64
N TRP A 32 15.96 -3.92 -4.70
CA TRP A 32 16.39 -4.11 -6.10
C TRP A 32 17.39 -5.23 -6.38
N MET A 33 18.04 -5.80 -5.37
CA MET A 33 19.14 -6.76 -5.54
C MET A 33 18.73 -8.19 -5.21
N CYS A 34 17.75 -8.41 -4.33
CA CYS A 34 17.31 -9.77 -3.97
C CYS A 34 16.44 -10.40 -5.06
N ASP A 35 16.43 -11.73 -5.13
CA ASP A 35 15.65 -12.51 -6.09
C ASP A 35 14.15 -12.14 -6.06
N SER A 36 13.63 -11.84 -4.87
CA SER A 36 12.25 -11.38 -4.65
C SER A 36 11.91 -10.05 -5.34
N CYS A 37 12.91 -9.23 -5.70
CA CYS A 37 12.75 -7.98 -6.45
C CYS A 37 13.15 -8.10 -7.93
N GLN A 38 13.81 -9.18 -8.34
CA GLN A 38 14.35 -9.32 -9.70
C GLN A 38 13.30 -9.69 -10.75
N TRP A 39 12.12 -10.17 -10.34
CA TRP A 39 11.02 -10.53 -11.25
C TRP A 39 10.62 -9.39 -12.21
N VAL A 40 10.80 -8.14 -11.79
CA VAL A 40 10.51 -6.94 -12.60
C VAL A 40 11.39 -6.92 -13.84
N GLY A 41 12.68 -7.23 -13.68
CA GLY A 41 13.62 -7.30 -14.79
C GLY A 41 13.22 -8.39 -15.77
N ASP A 42 12.94 -9.60 -15.26
CA ASP A 42 12.50 -10.73 -16.07
C ASP A 42 11.19 -10.45 -16.84
N PHE A 43 10.24 -9.75 -16.21
CA PHE A 43 9.03 -9.29 -16.90
C PHE A 43 9.34 -8.32 -18.03
N CYS A 44 10.12 -7.28 -17.76
CA CYS A 44 10.33 -6.19 -18.72
C CYS A 44 11.13 -6.63 -19.95
N VAL A 45 11.97 -7.65 -19.83
CA VAL A 45 12.66 -8.28 -20.97
C VAL A 45 11.89 -9.43 -21.61
N ASN A 46 10.58 -9.55 -21.32
CA ASN A 46 9.67 -10.59 -21.84
C ASN A 46 10.16 -12.03 -21.61
N LYS A 47 10.91 -12.29 -20.53
CA LYS A 47 11.32 -13.66 -20.18
C LYS A 47 10.18 -14.46 -19.56
N ARG A 48 9.16 -13.79 -19.00
CA ARG A 48 7.98 -14.40 -18.38
C ARG A 48 6.73 -13.62 -18.73
N ASN A 49 5.60 -14.32 -18.87
CA ASN A 49 4.30 -13.69 -19.10
C ASN A 49 3.60 -13.30 -17.78
N LEU A 50 2.45 -12.63 -17.90
CA LEU A 50 1.67 -12.09 -16.79
C LEU A 50 1.23 -13.18 -15.80
N GLU A 51 0.70 -14.29 -16.33
CA GLU A 51 0.22 -15.43 -15.55
C GLU A 51 1.37 -16.06 -14.76
N GLU A 52 2.50 -16.31 -15.44
CA GLU A 52 3.71 -16.87 -14.82
C GLU A 52 4.23 -15.99 -13.69
N ILE A 53 4.23 -14.66 -13.86
CA ILE A 53 4.66 -13.73 -12.80
C ILE A 53 3.71 -13.77 -11.63
N LEU A 54 2.40 -13.77 -11.86
CA LEU A 54 1.46 -13.84 -10.76
C LEU A 54 1.61 -15.15 -9.98
N GLU A 55 1.92 -16.26 -10.64
CA GLU A 55 2.16 -17.56 -9.99
C GLU A 55 3.53 -17.67 -9.28
N MET A 56 4.45 -16.72 -9.49
CA MET A 56 5.77 -16.76 -8.85
C MET A 56 5.67 -16.63 -7.33
N GLY A 57 6.25 -17.62 -6.66
CA GLY A 57 6.34 -17.64 -5.20
C GLY A 57 5.05 -18.05 -4.50
N ASP A 58 4.01 -18.47 -5.25
CA ASP A 58 2.91 -19.22 -4.67
C ASP A 58 3.50 -20.47 -4.04
N ALA A 59 3.48 -20.48 -2.71
CA ALA A 59 3.92 -21.63 -1.97
C ALA A 59 2.92 -22.76 -2.26
N ALA A 60 3.40 -24.02 -2.27
CA ALA A 60 2.49 -25.17 -2.24
C ALA A 60 1.43 -24.94 -1.14
N PRO A 61 0.17 -25.37 -1.33
CA PRO A 61 -0.97 -25.03 -0.44
C PRO A 61 -0.74 -25.35 1.05
N GLU A 62 0.28 -26.14 1.37
CA GLU A 62 0.70 -26.54 2.71
C GLU A 62 1.58 -25.48 3.43
N THR A 63 2.34 -24.68 2.69
CA THR A 63 3.18 -23.60 3.23
C THR A 63 2.42 -22.28 3.30
N ASN A 64 1.49 -22.25 4.25
CA ASN A 64 0.72 -21.08 4.68
C ASN A 64 1.63 -19.88 5.03
N ILE A 65 1.98 -19.02 4.07
CA ILE A 65 2.42 -17.66 4.36
C ILE A 65 1.16 -16.87 4.81
N LYS A 66 0.73 -17.12 6.05
CA LYS A 66 -0.39 -16.47 6.74
C LYS A 66 0.02 -15.09 7.26
N HIS A 67 0.55 -14.23 6.40
CA HIS A 67 0.75 -12.82 6.74
C HIS A 67 -0.14 -11.93 5.89
N THR A 68 -1.43 -12.26 5.87
CA THR A 68 -2.52 -11.53 5.23
C THR A 68 -2.71 -10.10 5.75
N LEU A 69 -2.03 -9.73 6.84
CA LEU A 69 -2.24 -8.48 7.58
C LEU A 69 -0.97 -7.66 7.79
N PHE A 70 0.20 -8.14 7.34
CA PHE A 70 1.51 -7.49 7.54
C PHE A 70 1.69 -6.87 8.94
N LEU A 71 1.23 -7.58 9.98
CA LEU A 71 1.30 -7.16 11.38
C LEU A 71 1.90 -8.29 12.20
N GLU A 72 2.66 -7.93 13.22
CA GLU A 72 3.08 -8.89 14.24
C GLU A 72 1.83 -9.42 15.00
N PRO A 73 1.73 -10.74 15.27
CA PRO A 73 0.56 -11.32 15.94
C PRO A 73 0.19 -10.64 17.27
N LYS A 74 1.20 -10.23 18.06
CA LYS A 74 0.99 -9.49 19.31
C LYS A 74 0.28 -8.15 19.09
N ILE A 75 0.60 -7.44 18.02
CA ILE A 75 0.00 -6.14 17.68
C ILE A 75 -1.44 -6.34 17.24
N LEU A 76 -1.70 -7.35 16.41
CA LEU A 76 -3.06 -7.69 15.98
C LEU A 76 -3.96 -8.07 17.18
N ALA A 77 -3.43 -8.87 18.11
CA ALA A 77 -4.15 -9.23 19.32
C ALA A 77 -4.50 -8.00 20.16
N LEU A 78 -3.54 -7.10 20.37
CA LEU A 78 -3.79 -5.84 21.07
C LEU A 78 -4.88 -5.02 20.38
N LEU A 79 -4.86 -4.90 19.04
CA LEU A 79 -5.80 -4.00 18.33
C LEU A 79 -7.23 -4.52 18.44
N LYS A 80 -7.40 -5.85 18.41
CA LYS A 80 -8.67 -6.52 18.68
C LYS A 80 -9.16 -6.29 20.11
N CYS A 81 -8.28 -6.32 21.10
CA CYS A 81 -8.63 -6.07 22.49
C CYS A 81 -9.12 -4.63 22.73
N ALA A 82 -8.52 -3.65 22.05
CA ALA A 82 -8.92 -2.24 22.17
C ALA A 82 -10.19 -1.86 21.38
N SER A 83 -10.83 -2.82 20.69
CA SER A 83 -12.04 -2.60 19.87
C SER A 83 -11.89 -1.45 18.86
N LEU A 84 -10.68 -1.21 18.38
CA LEU A 84 -10.39 -0.15 17.42
C LEU A 84 -10.81 -0.58 16.02
N GLU A 85 -11.45 0.33 15.27
CA GLU A 85 -11.69 0.12 13.85
C GLU A 85 -10.36 0.12 13.09
N ILE A 86 -10.03 -1.02 12.48
CA ILE A 86 -8.78 -1.20 11.73
C ILE A 86 -9.08 -0.96 10.26
N LEU A 87 -8.49 0.08 9.69
CA LEU A 87 -8.66 0.43 8.28
C LEU A 87 -7.39 0.10 7.48
N ASP A 88 -7.56 -0.47 6.29
CA ASP A 88 -6.49 -0.63 5.31
C ASP A 88 -6.35 0.65 4.46
N ILE A 89 -5.14 1.02 4.02
CA ILE A 89 -4.94 2.24 3.21
C ILE A 89 -5.79 2.21 1.93
N CYS A 90 -5.84 1.06 1.24
CA CYS A 90 -6.64 0.91 0.04
C CYS A 90 -8.04 0.31 0.34
N SER A 91 -8.57 0.54 1.55
CA SER A 91 -9.89 0.01 1.90
C SER A 91 -10.97 0.54 0.95
N ILE A 92 -11.80 -0.37 0.46
CA ILE A 92 -12.97 -0.07 -0.37
C ILE A 92 -14.09 0.38 0.58
N VAL A 93 -14.49 1.65 0.53
CA VAL A 93 -15.71 2.09 1.24
C VAL A 93 -16.89 1.45 0.52
N SER A 94 -17.53 0.47 1.15
CA SER A 94 -18.75 -0.18 0.67
C SER A 94 -19.93 0.80 0.73
N SER A 95 -19.93 1.84 -0.09
CA SER A 95 -21.17 2.48 -0.50
C SER A 95 -21.68 1.74 -1.72
N SER A 96 -22.82 1.09 -1.61
CA SER A 96 -23.57 0.40 -2.67
C SER A 96 -24.06 1.32 -3.80
N ALA A 97 -23.42 2.48 -3.98
CA ALA A 97 -23.62 3.37 -5.12
C ALA A 97 -22.46 3.18 -6.10
N VAL A 98 -22.47 2.05 -6.82
CA VAL A 98 -21.75 1.94 -8.09
C VAL A 98 -22.53 2.79 -9.10
N ASN A 99 -22.42 4.10 -8.98
CA ASN A 99 -22.56 4.94 -10.16
C ASN A 99 -21.24 4.77 -10.90
N LEU A 100 -21.27 3.93 -11.93
CA LEU A 100 -20.31 3.91 -13.04
C LEU A 100 -20.36 5.25 -13.81
N SER A 101 -20.34 6.38 -13.12
CA SER A 101 -19.96 7.65 -13.73
C SER A 101 -18.44 7.70 -13.78
N LEU A 102 -17.88 6.78 -14.54
CA LEU A 102 -16.68 7.02 -15.34
C LEU A 102 -17.09 7.86 -16.56
N GLU A 103 -17.95 8.87 -16.37
CA GLU A 103 -17.79 10.11 -17.11
C GLU A 103 -16.45 10.64 -16.62
N ARG A 104 -15.39 10.15 -17.26
CA ARG A 104 -14.21 10.91 -17.67
C ARG A 104 -14.12 12.21 -16.89
N GLN A 105 -13.93 12.10 -15.58
CA GLN A 105 -13.70 13.29 -14.80
C GLN A 105 -12.36 13.70 -15.36
N GLU A 106 -12.36 14.86 -16.01
CA GLU A 106 -11.20 15.62 -16.42
C GLU A 106 -10.39 15.97 -15.16
N MET A 107 -10.03 14.94 -14.41
CA MET A 107 -9.12 14.96 -13.30
C MET A 107 -7.76 15.01 -13.98
N LEU A 108 -7.37 16.26 -14.22
CA LEU A 108 -6.00 16.71 -14.15
C LEU A 108 -5.17 16.42 -15.40
N LEU A 109 -5.65 16.96 -16.53
CA LEU A 109 -4.78 17.79 -17.38
C LEU A 109 -4.28 19.00 -16.57
N GLN A 110 -3.58 18.78 -15.46
CA GLN A 110 -2.79 19.81 -14.83
C GLN A 110 -1.37 19.67 -15.38
N ARG A 111 -0.97 20.69 -16.14
CA ARG A 111 0.43 21.02 -16.44
C ARG A 111 1.27 21.34 -15.18
N ASN A 112 0.93 20.76 -14.03
CA ASN A 112 1.59 21.00 -12.76
C ASN A 112 2.40 19.75 -12.40
N SER A 113 3.64 19.95 -11.94
CA SER A 113 4.52 18.90 -11.43
C SER A 113 4.04 18.27 -10.11
N HIS A 114 2.78 18.47 -9.72
CA HIS A 114 2.22 18.05 -8.44
C HIS A 114 0.75 17.60 -8.58
N LEU A 115 0.47 16.37 -8.16
CA LEU A 115 -0.84 15.75 -8.10
C LEU A 115 -1.19 15.46 -6.64
N GLU A 116 -2.24 16.09 -6.12
CA GLU A 116 -2.76 15.84 -4.77
C GLU A 116 -4.11 15.13 -4.82
N ILE A 117 -4.23 14.01 -4.12
CA ILE A 117 -5.39 13.13 -4.13
C ILE A 117 -5.86 12.89 -2.69
N SER A 118 -7.16 12.94 -2.45
CA SER A 118 -7.75 12.45 -1.19
C SER A 118 -8.14 10.99 -1.33
N SER A 119 -7.74 10.10 -0.43
CA SER A 119 -8.12 8.67 -0.53
C SER A 119 -9.64 8.45 -0.45
N SER A 120 -10.40 9.41 0.10
CA SER A 120 -11.87 9.34 0.19
C SER A 120 -12.58 9.33 -1.17
N ILE A 121 -11.91 9.76 -2.24
CA ILE A 121 -12.46 9.67 -3.61
C ILE A 121 -12.14 8.33 -4.28
N LEU A 122 -11.27 7.51 -3.68
CA LEU A 122 -10.83 6.22 -4.22
C LEU A 122 -11.69 5.10 -3.64
N ARG A 123 -12.84 4.89 -4.26
CA ARG A 123 -13.93 4.07 -3.71
C ARG A 123 -13.83 2.61 -4.13
N SER A 124 -12.93 2.25 -5.03
CA SER A 124 -12.81 0.91 -5.59
C SER A 124 -11.35 0.53 -5.89
N GLN A 125 -11.06 -0.77 -6.05
CA GLN A 125 -9.76 -1.23 -6.54
C GLN A 125 -9.43 -0.66 -7.93
N PHE A 126 -10.46 -0.39 -8.74
CA PHE A 126 -10.30 0.23 -10.05
C PHE A 126 -9.71 1.65 -9.93
N ASP A 127 -10.19 2.45 -8.98
CA ASP A 127 -9.67 3.81 -8.75
C ASP A 127 -8.20 3.78 -8.32
N TRP A 128 -7.85 2.86 -7.42
CA TRP A 128 -6.48 2.67 -6.96
C TRP A 128 -5.54 2.23 -8.09
N ILE A 129 -5.95 1.28 -8.92
CA ILE A 129 -5.14 0.85 -10.08
C ILE A 129 -5.04 1.96 -11.13
N SER A 130 -6.11 2.74 -11.35
CA SER A 130 -6.10 3.84 -12.32
C SER A 130 -5.09 4.93 -11.96
N ILE A 131 -4.92 5.24 -10.66
CA ILE A 131 -3.86 6.15 -10.21
C ILE A 131 -2.47 5.60 -10.52
N LEU A 132 -2.23 4.31 -10.31
CA LEU A 132 -0.95 3.71 -10.67
C LEU A 132 -0.70 3.82 -12.18
N GLU A 133 -1.69 3.55 -13.02
CA GLU A 133 -1.53 3.73 -14.47
C GLU A 133 -1.18 5.18 -14.83
N GLU A 134 -1.85 6.16 -14.22
CA GLU A 134 -1.55 7.58 -14.43
C GLU A 134 -0.12 7.92 -14.03
N MET A 135 0.32 7.49 -12.83
CA MET A 135 1.69 7.62 -12.35
C MET A 135 2.73 7.08 -13.35
N PHE A 136 2.52 5.85 -13.82
CA PHE A 136 3.40 5.19 -14.78
C PHE A 136 3.35 5.85 -16.17
N PHE A 137 2.18 6.31 -16.59
CA PHE A 137 2.02 7.06 -17.84
C PHE A 137 2.83 8.35 -17.81
N HIS A 138 2.75 9.15 -16.74
CA HIS A 138 3.56 10.36 -16.59
C HIS A 138 5.06 10.07 -16.53
N ALA A 139 5.47 9.05 -15.76
CA ALA A 139 6.87 8.63 -15.69
C ALA A 139 7.43 8.19 -17.05
N SER A 140 6.64 7.45 -17.84
CA SER A 140 7.03 7.01 -19.20
C SER A 140 7.19 8.17 -20.19
N ASN A 141 6.54 9.31 -19.93
CA ASN A 141 6.62 10.53 -20.73
C ASN A 141 7.65 11.54 -20.19
N TYR A 142 8.58 11.12 -19.31
CA TYR A 142 9.60 11.97 -18.68
C TYR A 142 9.04 13.16 -17.88
N GLN A 143 7.80 13.08 -17.42
CA GLN A 143 7.20 14.14 -16.62
C GLN A 143 7.59 13.95 -15.15
N ASP A 144 8.18 14.98 -14.56
CA ASP A 144 8.55 15.01 -13.14
C ASP A 144 7.30 15.32 -12.28
N LEU A 145 6.45 14.32 -12.13
CA LEU A 145 5.19 14.41 -11.39
C LEU A 145 5.39 13.95 -9.95
N LYS A 146 5.29 14.85 -8.97
CA LYS A 146 5.13 14.48 -7.55
C LYS A 146 3.67 14.09 -7.28
N VAL A 147 3.45 12.95 -6.63
CA VAL A 147 2.12 12.49 -6.22
C VAL A 147 2.00 12.48 -4.71
N GLN A 148 0.90 13.01 -4.19
CA GLN A 148 0.59 13.05 -2.77
C GLN A 148 -0.84 12.53 -2.54
N ILE A 149 -0.97 11.42 -1.82
CA ILE A 149 -2.28 10.85 -1.45
C ILE A 149 -2.49 11.06 0.06
N LYS A 150 -3.50 11.87 0.41
CA LYS A 150 -3.95 12.04 1.79
C LYS A 150 -4.72 10.79 2.22
N ILE A 151 -4.28 10.16 3.30
CA ILE A 151 -4.85 8.93 3.84
C ILE A 151 -5.35 9.15 5.29
N PRO A 152 -6.37 8.39 5.75
CA PRO A 152 -6.88 8.53 7.10
C PRO A 152 -5.80 8.26 8.17
N SER A 153 -5.88 8.98 9.28
CA SER A 153 -4.88 8.93 10.36
C SER A 153 -4.91 7.62 11.18
N SER A 154 -5.81 6.69 10.86
CA SER A 154 -5.95 5.36 11.48
C SER A 154 -5.78 4.21 10.47
N SER A 155 -5.20 4.49 9.30
CA SER A 155 -4.98 3.47 8.26
C SER A 155 -3.66 2.72 8.45
N LEU A 156 -3.68 1.43 8.11
CA LEU A 156 -2.57 0.48 8.15
C LEU A 156 -2.36 -0.12 6.74
N MET A 157 -1.18 -0.69 6.48
CA MET A 157 -0.90 -1.48 5.27
C MET A 157 -1.17 -2.96 5.55
N LEU A 158 -2.41 -3.41 5.42
CA LEU A 158 -2.83 -4.74 5.86
C LEU A 158 -2.94 -5.72 4.71
N THR A 159 -3.48 -5.29 3.58
CA THR A 159 -3.80 -6.24 2.51
C THR A 159 -2.63 -6.44 1.57
N ARG A 160 -2.56 -7.64 0.96
CA ARG A 160 -1.60 -7.88 -0.13
C ARG A 160 -1.83 -6.93 -1.31
N PHE A 161 -3.07 -6.46 -1.51
CA PHE A 161 -3.40 -5.43 -2.49
C PHE A 161 -2.71 -4.09 -2.16
N THR A 162 -2.86 -3.58 -0.94
CA THR A 162 -2.17 -2.34 -0.52
C THR A 162 -0.66 -2.48 -0.57
N VAL A 163 -0.10 -3.62 -0.17
CA VAL A 163 1.34 -3.83 -0.27
C VAL A 163 1.80 -3.95 -1.73
N SER A 164 0.99 -4.53 -2.62
CA SER A 164 1.24 -4.51 -4.08
C SER A 164 1.25 -3.07 -4.61
N PHE A 165 0.31 -2.24 -4.16
CA PHE A 165 0.24 -0.83 -4.51
C PHE A 165 1.52 -0.08 -4.11
N MET A 166 1.96 -0.27 -2.87
CA MET A 166 3.22 0.33 -2.38
C MET A 166 4.45 -0.14 -3.15
N ALA A 167 4.50 -1.43 -3.53
CA ALA A 167 5.56 -1.95 -4.37
C ALA A 167 5.56 -1.23 -5.74
N PHE A 168 4.40 -1.08 -6.38
CA PHE A 168 4.29 -0.36 -7.65
C PHE A 168 4.66 1.13 -7.54
N CYS A 169 4.31 1.82 -6.45
CA CYS A 169 4.82 3.15 -6.18
C CYS A 169 6.36 3.16 -6.18
N CYS A 170 7.00 2.19 -5.51
CA CYS A 170 8.47 2.08 -5.48
C CYS A 170 9.09 1.72 -6.83
N LEU A 171 8.36 0.97 -7.66
CA LEU A 171 8.77 0.65 -9.03
C LEU A 171 8.74 1.87 -9.94
N CYS A 172 7.81 2.79 -9.71
CA CYS A 172 7.67 4.01 -10.50
C CYS A 172 8.54 5.17 -9.97
N TYR A 173 8.78 5.24 -8.66
CA TYR A 173 9.42 6.38 -8.00
C TYR A 173 10.66 5.98 -7.19
N GLU A 174 11.64 6.88 -7.11
CA GLU A 174 12.84 6.71 -6.28
C GLU A 174 12.55 6.94 -4.80
N SER A 175 11.66 7.88 -4.50
CA SER A 175 11.28 8.25 -3.14
C SER A 175 9.80 8.00 -2.91
N VAL A 176 9.48 7.04 -2.03
CA VAL A 176 8.11 6.74 -1.58
C VAL A 176 8.09 6.83 -0.07
N VAL A 177 7.30 7.75 0.44
CA VAL A 177 7.32 8.15 1.85
C VAL A 177 5.91 8.13 2.42
N LEU A 178 5.74 7.49 3.58
CA LEU A 178 4.56 7.67 4.43
C LEU A 178 4.89 8.68 5.52
N LEU A 179 4.22 9.83 5.48
CA LEU A 179 4.30 10.88 6.49
C LEU A 179 3.09 10.77 7.42
N CYS A 180 3.35 10.67 8.72
CA CYS A 180 2.37 10.54 9.79
C CYS A 180 2.50 11.70 10.76
N PRO A 181 2.04 12.90 10.38
CA PRO A 181 2.27 14.11 11.17
C PRO A 181 1.61 14.04 12.54
N ASP A 182 2.14 14.78 13.50
CA ASP A 182 1.55 14.92 14.83
C ASP A 182 0.11 15.45 14.75
N GLU A 183 -0.70 15.06 15.73
CA GLU A 183 -2.13 15.42 15.78
C GLU A 183 -2.34 16.93 15.95
N ASN A 184 -1.38 17.59 16.62
CA ASN A 184 -1.37 19.04 16.83
C ASN A 184 -0.84 19.82 15.63
N SER A 185 -0.45 19.14 14.55
CA SER A 185 0.00 19.78 13.32
C SER A 185 -1.19 20.35 12.53
N GLN A 186 -0.91 21.35 11.70
CA GLN A 186 -1.92 21.96 10.81
C GLN A 186 -2.43 21.00 9.71
N LEU A 187 -1.80 19.84 9.53
CA LEU A 187 -2.14 18.81 8.54
C LEU A 187 -2.40 17.47 9.26
N PRO A 188 -3.59 17.24 9.83
CA PRO A 188 -3.84 16.09 10.70
C PRO A 188 -3.90 14.73 9.97
N SER A 189 -3.90 14.73 8.63
CA SER A 189 -3.98 13.53 7.81
C SER A 189 -2.61 12.94 7.51
N ASN A 190 -2.51 11.62 7.57
CA ASN A 190 -1.37 10.88 7.06
C ASN A 190 -1.25 11.09 5.53
N GLN A 191 -0.05 10.98 4.97
CA GLN A 191 0.20 11.22 3.55
C GLN A 191 1.14 10.17 2.97
N LEU A 192 0.77 9.59 1.83
CA LEU A 192 1.69 8.87 0.95
C LEU A 192 2.23 9.86 -0.09
N ILE A 193 3.55 10.02 -0.15
CA ILE A 193 4.22 10.95 -1.05
C ILE A 193 5.16 10.15 -1.95
N CYS A 194 4.99 10.29 -3.25
CA CYS A 194 5.85 9.71 -4.28
C CYS A 194 6.56 10.85 -5.05
N CYS A 195 7.89 10.84 -5.03
CA CYS A 195 8.73 11.88 -5.63
C CYS A 195 9.86 11.25 -6.47
N SER A 196 10.34 12.00 -7.45
CA SER A 196 11.45 11.60 -8.33
C SER A 196 11.12 10.32 -9.13
N PRO A 197 10.31 10.44 -10.20
CA PRO A 197 10.01 9.31 -11.07
C PRO A 197 11.29 8.68 -11.60
N ARG A 198 11.32 7.35 -11.66
CA ARG A 198 12.43 6.61 -12.25
C ARG A 198 12.45 6.83 -13.76
N LYS A 199 13.64 7.07 -14.31
CA LYS A 199 13.84 7.41 -15.72
C LYS A 199 13.93 6.20 -16.67
N ASP A 200 13.57 5.01 -16.21
CA ASP A 200 13.58 3.77 -17.02
C ASP A 200 12.26 3.66 -17.79
N VAL A 201 12.20 4.33 -18.95
CA VAL A 201 10.96 4.45 -19.75
C VAL A 201 10.47 3.10 -20.26
N ASP A 202 11.36 2.22 -20.70
CA ASP A 202 10.98 0.91 -21.23
C ASP A 202 10.35 0.05 -20.13
N ARG A 203 10.94 0.04 -18.93
CA ARG A 203 10.36 -0.61 -17.76
C ARG A 203 9.01 0.00 -17.38
N CYS A 204 8.91 1.33 -17.36
CA CYS A 204 7.66 2.02 -17.06
C CYS A 204 6.57 1.66 -18.07
N ALA A 205 6.88 1.60 -19.37
CA ALA A 205 5.92 1.23 -20.42
C ALA A 205 5.44 -0.23 -20.28
N GLN A 206 6.34 -1.15 -19.93
CA GLN A 206 5.96 -2.56 -19.71
C GLN A 206 5.09 -2.72 -18.46
N LEU A 207 5.45 -2.08 -17.35
CA LEU A 207 4.66 -2.09 -16.12
C LEU A 207 3.32 -1.35 -16.27
N LEU A 208 3.25 -0.32 -17.12
CA LEU A 208 1.99 0.32 -17.49
C LEU A 208 1.06 -0.66 -18.21
N ARG A 209 1.58 -1.39 -19.22
CA ARG A 209 0.79 -2.43 -19.92
C ARG A 209 0.27 -3.49 -18.95
N TYR A 210 1.11 -3.90 -17.99
CA TYR A 210 0.73 -4.84 -16.94
C TYR A 210 -0.46 -4.31 -16.10
N LEU A 211 -0.39 -3.05 -15.64
CA LEU A 211 -1.48 -2.41 -14.91
C LEU A 211 -2.76 -2.28 -15.75
N SER A 212 -2.64 -2.01 -17.06
CA SER A 212 -3.81 -1.96 -17.94
C SER A 212 -4.52 -3.30 -18.07
N VAL A 213 -3.80 -4.42 -18.09
CA VAL A 213 -4.42 -5.75 -18.08
C VAL A 213 -5.13 -6.01 -16.76
N ILE A 214 -4.51 -5.64 -15.62
CA ILE A 214 -5.14 -5.75 -14.31
C ILE A 214 -6.43 -4.91 -14.24
N ARG A 215 -6.38 -3.68 -14.74
CA ARG A 215 -7.54 -2.80 -14.78
C ARG A 215 -8.66 -3.37 -15.64
N ALA A 216 -8.35 -3.92 -16.81
CA ALA A 216 -9.33 -4.58 -17.65
C ALA A 216 -10.00 -5.76 -16.92
N ARG A 217 -9.20 -6.61 -16.25
CA ARG A 217 -9.72 -7.70 -15.41
C ARG A 217 -10.62 -7.20 -14.27
N LEU A 218 -10.34 -6.03 -13.67
CA LEU A 218 -11.21 -5.44 -12.65
C LEU A 218 -12.60 -5.11 -13.18
N LEU A 219 -12.74 -4.69 -14.44
CA LEU A 219 -14.05 -4.40 -15.04
C LEU A 219 -14.90 -5.67 -15.18
N ASP A 220 -14.28 -6.78 -15.55
CA ASP A 220 -14.94 -8.08 -15.65
C ASP A 220 -15.31 -8.62 -14.25
N VAL A 221 -14.39 -8.47 -13.30
CA VAL A 221 -14.50 -8.93 -11.91
C VAL A 221 -15.58 -8.19 -11.09
N VAL A 222 -15.86 -6.92 -11.41
CA VAL A 222 -16.93 -6.13 -10.78
C VAL A 222 -18.31 -6.75 -11.03
N GLN A 223 -18.51 -7.47 -12.14
CA GLN A 223 -19.78 -8.12 -12.46
C GLN A 223 -20.04 -9.35 -11.56
N ASP A 224 -18.97 -10.02 -11.12
CA ASP A 224 -19.03 -11.25 -10.32
C ASP A 224 -18.79 -11.03 -8.81
N GLY A 225 -18.59 -9.77 -8.38
CA GLY A 225 -18.28 -9.42 -6.99
C GLY A 225 -16.93 -9.93 -6.48
N SER A 226 -16.08 -10.43 -7.38
CA SER A 226 -14.73 -10.91 -7.07
C SER A 226 -13.80 -9.71 -6.77
N ARG A 227 -12.63 -9.96 -6.17
CA ARG A 227 -11.64 -8.92 -5.83
C ARG A 227 -10.24 -9.35 -6.23
N ILE A 228 -9.40 -8.40 -6.65
CA ILE A 228 -7.98 -8.68 -6.87
C ILE A 228 -7.28 -8.73 -5.53
N TYR A 229 -6.68 -9.89 -5.24
CA TYR A 229 -6.03 -10.12 -3.96
C TYR A 229 -4.64 -9.49 -3.85
N ARG A 230 -3.86 -9.60 -4.94
CA ARG A 230 -2.53 -9.04 -5.11
C ARG A 230 -2.26 -8.83 -6.60
N PHE A 231 -1.30 -7.97 -6.91
CA PHE A 231 -0.86 -7.73 -8.29
C PHE A 231 0.66 -7.59 -8.42
N VAL A 232 1.40 -8.11 -7.44
CA VAL A 232 2.82 -8.48 -7.55
C VAL A 232 2.93 -9.98 -7.28
N PRO A 233 4.01 -10.66 -7.71
CA PRO A 233 4.29 -12.04 -7.32
C PRO A 233 4.37 -12.18 -5.79
N GLU A 234 4.01 -13.36 -5.26
CA GLU A 234 4.07 -13.63 -3.82
C GLU A 234 5.52 -13.56 -3.31
N CYS A 235 6.50 -13.87 -4.16
CA CYS A 235 7.92 -13.69 -3.80
C CYS A 235 8.26 -12.24 -3.44
N GLN A 236 7.59 -11.24 -4.02
CA GLN A 236 7.83 -9.82 -3.71
C GLN A 236 7.67 -9.51 -2.22
N PHE A 237 6.73 -10.18 -1.54
CA PHE A 237 6.50 -10.01 -0.11
C PHE A 237 7.58 -10.64 0.78
N ARG A 238 8.48 -11.45 0.20
CA ARG A 238 9.63 -12.05 0.88
C ARG A 238 10.88 -11.17 0.82
N CYS A 239 10.82 -10.00 0.19
CA CYS A 239 11.90 -9.02 0.25
C CYS A 239 11.98 -8.45 1.68
N GLU A 240 13.00 -8.84 2.45
CA GLU A 240 13.16 -8.44 3.86
C GLU A 240 13.17 -6.93 4.05
N HIS A 241 13.93 -6.21 3.21
CA HIS A 241 14.02 -4.75 3.27
C HIS A 241 12.63 -4.09 3.12
N PHE A 242 11.91 -4.46 2.06
CA PHE A 242 10.57 -3.92 1.79
C PHE A 242 9.56 -4.31 2.88
N TYR A 243 9.58 -5.57 3.30
CA TYR A 243 8.72 -6.09 4.35
C TYR A 243 8.97 -5.42 5.70
N SER A 244 10.24 -5.15 6.04
CA SER A 244 10.63 -4.48 7.29
C SER A 244 10.08 -3.05 7.37
N SER A 245 10.10 -2.29 6.27
CA SER A 245 9.50 -0.95 6.21
C SER A 245 7.99 -0.98 6.47
N ILE A 246 7.28 -1.99 5.94
CA ILE A 246 5.84 -2.16 6.15
C ILE A 246 5.55 -2.50 7.61
N LEU A 247 6.27 -3.46 8.20
CA LEU A 247 6.12 -3.82 9.60
C LEU A 247 6.39 -2.64 10.53
N ARG A 248 7.42 -1.84 10.24
CA ARG A 248 7.78 -0.65 11.03
C ARG A 248 6.65 0.38 11.02
N TYR A 249 6.10 0.69 9.84
CA TYR A 249 4.94 1.57 9.71
C TYR A 249 3.72 1.04 10.46
N ASN A 250 3.35 -0.23 10.23
CA ASN A 250 2.17 -0.82 10.87
C ASN A 250 2.30 -0.87 12.39
N SER A 251 3.49 -1.16 12.89
CA SER A 251 3.78 -1.16 14.33
C SER A 251 3.63 0.24 14.92
N PHE A 252 4.19 1.25 14.26
CA PHE A 252 4.04 2.65 14.69
C PHE A 252 2.57 3.08 14.71
N MET A 253 1.83 2.82 13.63
CA MET A 253 0.42 3.18 13.53
C MET A 253 -0.42 2.49 14.60
N ALA A 254 -0.17 1.21 14.85
CA ALA A 254 -0.85 0.50 15.94
C ALA A 254 -0.55 1.16 17.31
N ARG A 255 0.70 1.50 17.61
CA ARG A 255 1.07 2.23 18.85
C ARG A 255 0.30 3.53 18.98
N ARG A 256 0.28 4.32 17.89
CA ARG A 256 -0.41 5.61 17.83
C ARG A 256 -1.92 5.47 18.05
N MET A 257 -2.52 4.38 17.56
CA MET A 257 -3.93 4.10 17.82
C MET A 257 -4.18 3.74 19.29
N PHE A 258 -3.30 2.97 19.94
CA PHE A 258 -3.43 2.67 21.38
C PHE A 258 -3.28 3.89 22.28
N THR A 259 -2.37 4.81 21.96
CA THR A 259 -2.22 6.03 22.77
C THR A 259 -3.49 6.90 22.80
N LYS A 260 -4.44 6.67 21.87
CA LYS A 260 -5.73 7.35 21.84
C LYS A 260 -6.81 6.64 22.66
N CYS A 261 -6.62 5.37 22.98
CA CYS A 261 -7.52 4.66 23.86
C CYS A 261 -7.36 5.24 25.27
N LYS A 262 -8.39 5.92 25.77
CA LYS A 262 -8.51 6.20 27.19
C LYS A 262 -8.83 4.87 27.87
N PHE A 263 -7.82 4.23 28.44
CA PHE A 263 -8.00 3.11 29.35
C PHE A 263 -8.41 3.63 30.73
#